data_AF-A0A4Y2FET4-F1
#
_entry.id   AF-A0A4Y2FET4-F1
#
_cell.length_a   1.000
_cell.length_b   1.000
_cell.length_c   1.000
_cell.angle_alpha   90.00
_cell.angle_beta   90.00
_cell.angle_gamma   90.00
#
_symmetry.space_group_name_H-M   'P 1'
#
loop_
_entity.id
_entity.type
_entity.pdbx_description
1 polymer ?
#
loop_
_entity_poly.entity_id
_entity_poly.type
_entity_poly.pdbx_seq_one_letter_code
_entity_poly.pdbx_strand_id
1 'polypeptide(L)'
;MAVLPPLEKRILQSRESDADAEMSSSSLSEEDALEYNMSEDLEDSPAVISPPPPSKPEKANKYKNRYTYGEPVKATLNLNTSLEMYSYESSYSRTPVLQDSIQLDGCYNYTVQVSTIDPHGNHRYKRVMVKANVVEDGTGVQMNKTEYLSRSYSPLKLDFNTGENQGEFYKPGLPYNGKLKVTNPDDTPAFGEPIEICATVSRKRVIENWLSTRKTKYCSNYTSDENGYIKFTIVPQNVDSVSIDLDAKSLQYTRDNSDLDQPTDFANLSPFYSPSGSFLQLETISKPLSCESQRNVRVLFTSKENSEFKLHYQ
;
A
#
# COMPACT_ATOMS: atom_id res chain seq x y z
N MET A 1 -19.99 20.22 25.36
CA MET A 1 -19.75 19.23 24.28
C MET A 1 -18.36 18.65 24.46
N ALA A 2 -18.20 17.33 24.37
CA ALA A 2 -16.90 16.68 24.30
C ALA A 2 -16.60 16.31 22.84
N VAL A 3 -15.32 16.29 22.47
CA VAL A 3 -14.86 15.93 21.11
C VAL A 3 -13.77 14.88 21.26
N LEU A 4 -13.94 13.73 20.60
CA LEU A 4 -12.96 12.64 20.61
C LEU A 4 -11.94 12.82 19.48
N PRO A 5 -10.63 12.69 19.73
CA PRO A 5 -9.63 12.61 18.68
C PRO A 5 -9.73 11.29 17.89
N PRO A 6 -9.16 11.21 16.67
CA PRO A 6 -9.08 9.97 15.90
C PRO A 6 -8.19 8.92 16.58
N LEU A 7 -8.38 7.64 16.21
CA LEU A 7 -7.58 6.50 16.66
C LEU A 7 -6.54 6.12 15.61
N GLU A 8 -5.26 6.10 16.00
CA GLU A 8 -4.18 5.54 15.19
C GLU A 8 -4.01 4.03 15.46
N LYS A 9 -3.65 3.27 14.42
CA LYS A 9 -3.72 1.80 14.40
C LYS A 9 -2.38 1.15 14.75
N ARG A 10 -2.41 0.12 15.61
CA ARG A 10 -1.43 -0.96 15.59
C ARG A 10 -1.96 -2.23 16.27
N ILE A 11 -1.82 -3.38 15.60
CA ILE A 11 -2.02 -4.71 16.18
C ILE A 11 -0.86 -5.58 15.70
N LEU A 12 -0.24 -6.30 16.63
CA LEU A 12 0.70 -7.39 16.33
C LEU A 12 -0.05 -8.70 16.52
N GLN A 13 0.04 -9.63 15.57
CA GLN A 13 -0.54 -10.97 15.70
C GLN A 13 0.57 -12.01 15.87
N SER A 14 0.42 -12.85 16.89
CA SER A 14 1.21 -14.08 17.09
C SER A 14 0.50 -15.27 16.45
N ARG A 15 1.29 -16.20 15.89
CA ARG A 15 0.84 -17.35 15.09
C ARG A 15 0.42 -18.54 15.96
N GLU A 16 -0.72 -19.15 15.63
CA GLU A 16 -0.93 -20.60 15.58
C GLU A 16 -2.06 -20.92 14.58
N SER A 17 -2.14 -22.14 14.07
CA SER A 17 -2.71 -22.47 12.74
C SER A 17 -3.86 -23.48 12.77
N ASP A 18 -4.62 -23.55 11.66
CA ASP A 18 -4.85 -24.77 10.84
C ASP A 18 -6.11 -24.68 9.94
N ALA A 19 -5.88 -24.80 8.62
CA ALA A 19 -6.67 -25.54 7.61
C ALA A 19 -8.07 -25.07 7.07
N ASP A 20 -8.06 -24.80 5.75
CA ASP A 20 -8.97 -25.30 4.69
C ASP A 20 -10.28 -24.61 4.20
N ALA A 21 -10.45 -24.72 2.86
CA ALA A 21 -11.59 -24.39 1.97
C ALA A 21 -12.03 -22.90 1.84
N GLU A 22 -11.96 -22.25 0.66
CA GLU A 22 -12.75 -22.43 -0.59
C GLU A 22 -14.27 -22.17 -0.45
N MET A 23 -14.98 -21.41 -1.32
CA MET A 23 -14.58 -20.64 -2.51
C MET A 23 -15.62 -19.52 -2.83
N SER A 24 -15.28 -18.63 -3.78
CA SER A 24 -16.10 -17.95 -4.83
C SER A 24 -17.65 -17.92 -4.78
N SER A 25 -18.38 -16.90 -5.29
CA SER A 25 -18.07 -15.56 -5.84
C SER A 25 -19.38 -14.82 -6.24
N SER A 26 -19.28 -13.57 -6.73
CA SER A 26 -20.25 -12.87 -7.63
C SER A 26 -21.66 -12.52 -7.06
N SER A 27 -22.37 -11.47 -7.49
CA SER A 27 -22.07 -10.37 -8.44
C SER A 27 -23.18 -9.29 -8.45
N LEU A 28 -22.83 -8.02 -8.74
CA LEU A 28 -23.70 -6.97 -9.33
C LEU A 28 -24.94 -6.53 -8.50
N SER A 29 -25.63 -5.42 -8.77
CA SER A 29 -25.23 -4.05 -9.19
C SER A 29 -26.49 -3.19 -9.20
N GLU A 30 -26.46 -1.93 -8.75
CA GLU A 30 -27.33 -0.87 -9.29
C GLU A 30 -26.87 0.52 -8.80
N GLU A 31 -27.33 1.55 -9.52
CA GLU A 31 -26.89 2.94 -9.43
C GLU A 31 -28.11 3.83 -9.16
N ASP A 32 -27.98 4.86 -8.35
CA ASP A 32 -28.96 5.97 -8.33
C ASP A 32 -28.27 7.29 -7.95
N ALA A 33 -28.75 8.39 -8.51
CA ALA A 33 -28.11 9.70 -8.43
C ALA A 33 -29.15 10.82 -8.29
N LEU A 34 -28.97 11.71 -7.32
CA LEU A 34 -29.81 12.89 -7.13
C LEU A 34 -28.96 14.14 -6.88
N GLU A 35 -29.14 15.13 -7.76
CA GLU A 35 -28.65 16.50 -7.59
C GLU A 35 -29.57 17.29 -6.65
N TYR A 36 -29.01 18.25 -5.90
CA TYR A 36 -29.73 19.44 -5.43
C TYR A 36 -28.78 20.64 -5.38
N ASN A 37 -29.31 21.86 -5.57
CA ASN A 37 -28.53 23.02 -6.00
C ASN A 37 -29.13 24.35 -5.49
N MET A 38 -28.28 25.38 -5.25
CA MET A 38 -28.61 26.77 -4.84
C MET A 38 -29.26 26.91 -3.43
N SER A 39 -29.14 28.00 -2.66
CA SER A 39 -28.48 29.33 -2.76
C SER A 39 -27.82 29.68 -1.37
N GLU A 40 -27.41 30.88 -0.91
CA GLU A 40 -27.43 32.30 -1.36
C GLU A 40 -26.31 33.10 -0.61
N ASP A 41 -26.14 34.40 -0.89
CA ASP A 41 -24.92 35.19 -0.55
C ASP A 41 -24.97 36.10 0.70
N LEU A 42 -23.78 36.54 1.19
CA LEU A 42 -23.50 37.91 1.69
C LEU A 42 -21.99 38.16 1.95
N GLU A 43 -21.51 39.39 1.70
CA GLU A 43 -20.10 39.82 1.76
C GLU A 43 -19.73 40.63 3.03
N ASP A 44 -18.43 40.75 3.38
CA ASP A 44 -17.66 42.04 3.31
C ASP A 44 -16.25 42.02 3.98
N SER A 45 -15.20 41.90 3.15
CA SER A 45 -13.86 42.56 3.24
C SER A 45 -12.97 42.41 4.54
N PRO A 46 -11.78 43.09 4.70
CA PRO A 46 -10.52 42.32 4.60
C PRO A 46 -9.33 42.64 5.56
N ALA A 47 -8.45 41.63 5.75
CA ALA A 47 -6.98 41.66 5.92
C ALA A 47 -6.26 42.51 7.02
N VAL A 48 -5.15 41.96 7.57
CA VAL A 48 -3.82 42.63 7.79
C VAL A 48 -2.79 41.72 8.52
N ILE A 49 -1.65 41.43 7.85
CA ILE A 49 -0.21 41.39 8.30
C ILE A 49 0.16 40.71 9.67
N SER A 50 1.18 39.85 9.88
CA SER A 50 2.17 39.08 9.04
C SER A 50 2.92 37.99 9.92
N PRO A 51 4.17 37.45 9.70
CA PRO A 51 4.37 35.98 9.64
C PRO A 51 5.45 35.39 10.65
N PRO A 52 6.40 34.44 10.34
CA PRO A 52 6.71 33.27 11.22
C PRO A 52 8.23 33.20 11.62
N PRO A 53 8.93 32.04 11.88
CA PRO A 53 8.61 30.67 12.35
C PRO A 53 9.40 30.37 13.69
N PRO A 54 10.15 29.26 13.98
CA PRO A 54 10.05 27.81 13.70
C PRO A 54 10.22 26.85 14.93
N SER A 55 10.18 25.53 14.65
CA SER A 55 10.99 24.44 15.26
C SER A 55 10.52 23.60 16.49
N LYS A 56 10.36 22.27 16.24
CA LYS A 56 10.54 21.08 17.11
C LYS A 56 9.73 20.92 18.42
N PRO A 57 9.63 19.70 19.00
CA PRO A 57 9.93 18.37 18.45
C PRO A 57 8.75 17.36 18.53
N GLU A 58 8.88 16.32 17.71
CA GLU A 58 8.25 14.99 17.81
C GLU A 58 8.06 14.48 19.26
N LYS A 59 6.84 14.08 19.64
CA LYS A 59 6.51 13.53 20.98
C LYS A 59 5.39 12.49 20.96
N ALA A 60 5.76 11.29 21.40
CA ALA A 60 4.96 10.12 21.81
C ALA A 60 3.42 10.29 21.96
N ASN A 61 2.68 9.44 21.24
CA ASN A 61 1.23 9.35 21.28
C ASN A 61 0.68 9.16 22.70
N LYS A 62 -0.21 10.07 23.13
CA LYS A 62 -1.00 9.97 24.35
C LYS A 62 -2.45 10.31 24.05
N TYR A 63 -3.31 9.31 24.12
CA TYR A 63 -4.75 9.56 24.20
C TYR A 63 -5.08 10.34 25.49
N LYS A 64 -6.06 11.24 25.40
CA LYS A 64 -6.56 12.05 26.50
C LYS A 64 -8.06 12.24 26.36
N ASN A 65 -8.83 11.43 27.10
CA ASN A 65 -10.20 11.78 27.44
C ASN A 65 -10.13 12.75 28.63
N ARG A 66 -10.77 13.92 28.50
CA ARG A 66 -10.84 14.97 29.52
C ARG A 66 -12.20 15.64 29.45
N TYR A 67 -12.77 15.98 30.60
CA TYR A 67 -13.82 16.99 30.65
C TYR A 67 -13.30 18.34 30.15
N THR A 68 -14.20 19.28 29.84
CA THR A 68 -13.85 20.69 29.55
C THR A 68 -13.05 21.37 30.67
N TYR A 69 -13.07 20.83 31.89
CA TYR A 69 -12.28 21.30 33.05
C TYR A 69 -11.06 20.42 33.39
N GLY A 70 -10.81 19.35 32.63
CA GLY A 70 -9.52 18.65 32.62
C GLY A 70 -9.29 17.54 33.66
N GLU A 71 -10.26 17.23 34.51
CA GLU A 71 -10.24 16.01 35.32
C GLU A 71 -10.54 14.76 34.46
N PRO A 72 -10.10 13.55 34.89
CA PRO A 72 -10.43 12.31 34.20
C PRO A 72 -11.91 11.96 34.38
N VAL A 73 -12.51 11.44 33.32
CA VAL A 73 -13.89 10.93 33.32
C VAL A 73 -13.88 9.53 33.96
N LYS A 74 -14.68 9.34 35.01
CA LYS A 74 -15.08 8.00 35.47
C LYS A 74 -16.29 7.56 34.64
N ALA A 75 -16.12 6.47 33.90
CA ALA A 75 -17.12 5.98 32.98
C ALA A 75 -17.03 4.47 32.82
N THR A 76 -18.15 3.83 32.56
CA THR A 76 -18.23 2.44 32.15
C THR A 76 -18.15 2.34 30.62
N LEU A 77 -17.05 1.80 30.09
CA LEU A 77 -16.86 1.49 28.68
C LEU A 77 -17.38 0.08 28.40
N ASN A 78 -18.31 -0.02 27.45
CA ASN A 78 -18.78 -1.29 26.92
C ASN A 78 -18.28 -1.42 25.47
N LEU A 79 -17.53 -2.48 25.18
CA LEU A 79 -17.00 -2.79 23.85
C LEU A 79 -17.72 -4.02 23.30
N ASN A 80 -18.33 -3.87 22.14
CA ASN A 80 -18.88 -4.97 21.34
C ASN A 80 -18.02 -5.12 20.08
N THR A 81 -17.27 -6.21 19.98
CA THR A 81 -16.36 -6.47 18.87
C THR A 81 -16.81 -7.69 18.09
N SER A 82 -16.93 -7.54 16.78
CA SER A 82 -17.26 -8.64 15.85
C SER A 82 -16.55 -8.41 14.52
N LEU A 83 -16.76 -9.30 13.55
CA LEU A 83 -16.55 -8.92 12.16
C LEU A 83 -17.68 -8.01 11.67
N GLU A 84 -17.40 -7.22 10.64
CA GLU A 84 -18.38 -6.45 9.91
C GLU A 84 -19.43 -7.38 9.26
N MET A 85 -20.71 -7.03 9.41
CA MET A 85 -21.82 -7.78 8.82
C MET A 85 -22.51 -6.90 7.79
N TYR A 86 -22.65 -7.38 6.55
CA TYR A 86 -23.30 -6.62 5.48
C TYR A 86 -24.83 -6.73 5.58
N SER A 87 -25.55 -5.77 4.99
CA SER A 87 -27.02 -5.66 5.09
C SER A 87 -27.79 -6.84 4.50
N TYR A 88 -27.19 -7.56 3.54
CA TYR A 88 -27.76 -8.75 2.90
C TYR A 88 -27.44 -10.06 3.64
N GLU A 89 -26.62 -10.03 4.69
CA GLU A 89 -26.18 -11.25 5.38
C GLU A 89 -27.21 -11.75 6.40
N SER A 90 -27.43 -13.06 6.39
CA SER A 90 -28.45 -13.68 7.23
C SER A 90 -28.06 -13.66 8.72
N SER A 91 -29.05 -13.82 9.61
CA SER A 91 -28.79 -14.04 11.04
C SER A 91 -28.00 -15.31 11.34
N TYR A 92 -27.97 -16.29 10.43
CA TYR A 92 -27.12 -17.50 10.50
C TYR A 92 -25.66 -17.23 10.12
N SER A 93 -25.39 -16.13 9.41
CA SER A 93 -24.05 -15.68 8.99
C SER A 93 -23.35 -14.83 10.07
N ARG A 94 -23.90 -14.78 11.29
CA ARG A 94 -23.36 -13.99 12.41
C ARG A 94 -22.13 -14.66 13.03
N THR A 95 -21.02 -13.96 12.96
CA THR A 95 -19.80 -14.28 13.70
C THR A 95 -20.00 -14.06 15.21
N PRO A 96 -19.22 -14.71 16.09
CA PRO A 96 -19.21 -14.39 17.51
C PRO A 96 -19.00 -12.89 17.78
N VAL A 97 -19.58 -12.41 18.88
CA VAL A 97 -19.41 -11.04 19.36
C VAL A 97 -18.72 -11.12 20.72
N LEU A 98 -17.51 -10.56 20.79
CA LEU A 98 -16.81 -10.36 22.06
C LEU A 98 -17.44 -9.14 22.76
N GLN A 99 -17.79 -9.28 24.03
CA GLN A 99 -18.42 -8.23 24.83
C GLN A 99 -17.59 -7.97 26.10
N ASP A 100 -16.97 -6.80 26.19
CA ASP A 100 -16.12 -6.41 27.32
C ASP A 100 -16.68 -5.15 28.01
N SER A 101 -16.86 -5.19 29.34
CA SER A 101 -17.29 -4.05 30.16
C SER A 101 -16.18 -3.66 31.14
N ILE A 102 -15.64 -2.45 31.01
CA ILE A 102 -14.42 -1.98 31.67
C ILE A 102 -14.68 -0.60 32.30
N GLN A 103 -14.22 -0.38 33.54
CA GLN A 103 -14.20 0.95 34.13
C GLN A 103 -13.03 1.77 33.57
N LEU A 104 -13.33 2.90 32.94
CA LEU A 104 -12.35 3.88 32.47
C LEU A 104 -11.98 4.84 33.59
N ASP A 105 -10.67 5.01 33.78
CA ASP A 105 -10.06 6.20 34.34
C ASP A 105 -9.14 6.81 33.26
N GLY A 106 -9.70 7.73 32.47
CA GLY A 106 -9.00 8.33 31.32
C GLY A 106 -9.03 7.49 30.04
N CYS A 107 -7.94 6.74 29.76
CA CYS A 107 -7.73 6.10 28.46
C CYS A 107 -7.23 4.66 28.58
N TYR A 108 -7.67 3.80 27.64
CA TYR A 108 -7.48 2.35 27.69
C TYR A 108 -7.00 1.81 26.33
N ASN A 109 -6.02 0.90 26.36
CA ASN A 109 -5.54 0.20 25.18
C ASN A 109 -6.27 -1.15 25.08
N TYR A 110 -7.12 -1.31 24.07
CA TYR A 110 -7.88 -2.53 23.84
C TYR A 110 -7.16 -3.46 22.86
N THR A 111 -7.06 -4.74 23.21
CA THR A 111 -6.40 -5.78 22.41
C THR A 111 -7.39 -6.90 22.12
N VAL A 112 -7.64 -7.16 20.84
CA VAL A 112 -8.61 -8.16 20.37
C VAL A 112 -7.89 -9.39 19.83
N GLN A 113 -8.21 -10.57 20.35
CA GLN A 113 -7.80 -11.83 19.73
C GLN A 113 -8.77 -12.18 18.59
N VAL A 114 -8.34 -11.99 17.33
CA VAL A 114 -9.23 -12.15 16.16
C VAL A 114 -9.79 -13.58 16.04
N SER A 115 -9.08 -14.59 16.55
CA SER A 115 -9.54 -15.98 16.63
C SER A 115 -10.81 -16.19 17.47
N THR A 116 -11.17 -15.28 18.39
CA THR A 116 -12.42 -15.39 19.16
C THR A 116 -13.64 -14.93 18.38
N ILE A 117 -13.45 -14.05 17.39
CA ILE A 117 -14.51 -13.50 16.51
C ILE A 117 -14.52 -14.13 15.11
N ASP A 118 -13.45 -14.82 14.71
CA ASP A 118 -13.35 -15.55 13.44
C ASP A 118 -12.62 -16.90 13.62
N PRO A 119 -13.21 -17.87 14.35
CA PRO A 119 -12.49 -19.08 14.77
C PRO A 119 -12.02 -20.00 13.63
N HIS A 120 -12.64 -19.86 12.45
CA HIS A 120 -12.32 -20.66 11.26
C HIS A 120 -11.53 -19.87 10.21
N GLY A 121 -11.29 -18.56 10.38
CA GLY A 121 -10.56 -17.73 9.40
C GLY A 121 -11.24 -17.50 8.03
N ASN A 122 -12.37 -18.17 7.76
CA ASN A 122 -13.08 -18.14 6.47
C ASN A 122 -13.53 -16.74 6.02
N HIS A 123 -13.68 -15.81 6.96
CA HIS A 123 -14.16 -14.45 6.69
C HIS A 123 -13.04 -13.50 6.23
N ARG A 124 -12.16 -13.95 5.33
CA ARG A 124 -10.94 -13.19 4.96
C ARG A 124 -11.25 -11.74 4.56
N TYR A 125 -12.22 -11.53 3.68
CA TYR A 125 -12.63 -10.22 3.17
C TYR A 125 -13.28 -9.28 4.22
N LYS A 126 -13.66 -9.76 5.42
CA LYS A 126 -14.38 -8.93 6.41
C LYS A 126 -13.44 -8.10 7.28
N ARG A 127 -13.80 -6.83 7.50
CA ARG A 127 -13.13 -5.94 8.47
C ARG A 127 -13.53 -6.34 9.90
N VAL A 128 -12.66 -6.09 10.87
CA VAL A 128 -13.03 -6.12 12.29
C VAL A 128 -13.78 -4.83 12.62
N MET A 129 -14.95 -4.95 13.26
CA MET A 129 -15.81 -3.85 13.66
C MET A 129 -15.82 -3.76 15.18
N VAL A 130 -15.37 -2.63 15.72
CA VAL A 130 -15.36 -2.35 17.17
C VAL A 130 -16.41 -1.29 17.47
N LYS A 131 -17.44 -1.65 18.25
CA LYS A 131 -18.48 -0.73 18.73
C LYS A 131 -18.25 -0.40 20.20
N ALA A 132 -17.77 0.80 20.47
CA ALA A 132 -17.65 1.33 21.82
C ALA A 132 -18.93 2.09 22.23
N ASN A 133 -19.41 1.86 23.45
CA ASN A 133 -20.41 2.68 24.13
C ASN A 133 -19.88 3.07 25.52
N VAL A 134 -19.54 4.35 25.70
CA VAL A 134 -19.05 4.91 26.96
C VAL A 134 -20.22 5.53 27.72
N VAL A 135 -20.44 5.11 28.96
CA VAL A 135 -21.47 5.64 29.86
C VAL A 135 -20.79 6.40 31.00
N GLU A 136 -21.05 7.70 31.13
CA GLU A 136 -20.48 8.53 32.20
C GLU A 136 -21.16 8.24 33.55
N ASP A 137 -20.38 7.83 34.56
CA ASP A 137 -20.93 7.33 35.83
C ASP A 137 -21.66 8.44 36.65
N GLY A 138 -21.36 9.72 36.38
CA GLY A 138 -21.93 10.87 37.09
C GLY A 138 -23.19 11.48 36.46
N THR A 139 -23.39 11.32 35.14
CA THR A 139 -24.50 11.94 34.39
C THR A 139 -25.42 10.94 33.70
N GLY A 140 -24.99 9.69 33.52
CA GLY A 140 -25.65 8.68 32.70
C GLY A 140 -25.61 8.97 31.19
N VAL A 141 -24.89 10.01 30.75
CA VAL A 141 -24.72 10.34 29.32
C VAL A 141 -23.95 9.22 28.63
N GLN A 142 -24.45 8.79 27.47
CA GLN A 142 -23.84 7.74 26.66
C GLN A 142 -23.24 8.33 25.38
N MET A 143 -22.07 7.85 24.99
CA MET A 143 -21.43 8.16 23.71
C MET A 143 -21.04 6.88 22.99
N ASN A 144 -21.59 6.69 21.79
CA ASN A 144 -21.32 5.56 20.92
C ASN A 144 -20.33 5.94 19.80
N LYS A 145 -19.38 5.04 19.50
CA LYS A 145 -18.51 5.12 18.33
C LYS A 145 -18.32 3.74 17.71
N THR A 146 -18.34 3.65 16.38
CA THR A 146 -17.95 2.45 15.64
C THR A 146 -16.67 2.72 14.87
N GLU A 147 -15.70 1.81 14.96
CA GLU A 147 -14.40 1.86 14.28
C GLU A 147 -14.23 0.58 13.43
N TYR A 148 -13.64 0.71 12.24
CA TYR A 148 -13.46 -0.41 11.29
C TYR A 148 -11.97 -0.63 10.98
N LEU A 149 -11.50 -1.87 11.17
CA LEU A 149 -10.10 -2.26 10.97
C LEU A 149 -10.00 -3.30 9.84
N SER A 150 -9.33 -2.93 8.74
CA SER A 150 -9.02 -3.84 7.65
C SER A 150 -8.01 -4.91 8.08
N ARG A 151 -8.19 -6.13 7.58
CA ARG A 151 -7.24 -7.26 7.73
C ARG A 151 -6.41 -7.40 6.45
N SER A 152 -5.16 -7.87 6.57
CA SER A 152 -4.31 -8.24 5.45
C SER A 152 -3.97 -9.73 5.52
N TYR A 153 -3.97 -10.42 4.38
CA TYR A 153 -3.61 -11.83 4.26
C TYR A 153 -2.30 -12.04 3.52
N SER A 154 -1.80 -11.02 2.81
CA SER A 154 -0.40 -10.98 2.42
C SER A 154 0.43 -10.41 3.59
N PRO A 155 1.53 -11.09 4.01
CA PRO A 155 2.42 -10.61 5.07
C PRO A 155 3.28 -9.43 4.62
N LEU A 156 3.46 -9.24 3.30
CA LEU A 156 4.16 -8.11 2.69
C LEU A 156 3.32 -7.51 1.56
N LYS A 157 3.54 -6.24 1.26
CA LYS A 157 3.13 -5.59 0.02
C LYS A 157 4.37 -5.45 -0.87
N LEU A 158 4.25 -5.90 -2.12
CA LEU A 158 5.25 -5.68 -3.17
C LEU A 158 4.70 -4.65 -4.16
N ASP A 159 5.54 -3.73 -4.65
CA ASP A 159 5.13 -2.66 -5.57
C ASP A 159 6.28 -2.23 -6.50
N PHE A 160 6.14 -2.45 -7.80
CA PHE A 160 7.08 -2.00 -8.83
C PHE A 160 6.95 -0.49 -9.16
N ASN A 161 5.83 0.16 -8.82
CA ASN A 161 5.46 1.50 -9.29
C ASN A 161 6.06 2.63 -8.43
N THR A 162 7.35 2.51 -8.11
CA THR A 162 8.01 3.30 -7.05
C THR A 162 8.31 4.77 -7.40
N GLY A 163 7.73 5.29 -8.48
CA GLY A 163 7.86 6.67 -8.94
C GLY A 163 7.41 6.86 -10.40
N GLU A 164 7.27 8.10 -10.83
CA GLU A 164 6.76 8.47 -12.16
C GLU A 164 7.45 7.70 -13.30
N ASN A 165 6.65 7.00 -14.11
CA ASN A 165 7.08 6.17 -15.26
C ASN A 165 7.99 4.96 -14.92
N GLN A 166 8.21 4.62 -13.64
CA GLN A 166 8.84 3.34 -13.28
C GLN A 166 7.80 2.23 -13.30
N GLY A 167 8.03 1.18 -14.11
CA GLY A 167 7.08 0.07 -14.31
C GLY A 167 6.42 0.04 -15.69
N GLU A 168 6.50 1.12 -16.49
CA GLU A 168 5.80 1.23 -17.78
C GLU A 168 6.70 1.01 -19.01
N PHE A 169 7.89 1.63 -19.05
CA PHE A 169 8.70 1.69 -20.28
C PHE A 169 10.17 1.31 -20.08
N TYR A 170 10.70 0.50 -21.00
CA TYR A 170 12.14 0.26 -21.16
C TYR A 170 12.67 0.84 -22.48
N LYS A 171 13.96 1.16 -22.53
CA LYS A 171 14.63 1.69 -23.73
C LYS A 171 15.45 0.58 -24.40
N PRO A 172 15.07 0.07 -25.59
CA PRO A 172 15.83 -0.95 -26.30
C PRO A 172 17.31 -0.57 -26.48
N GLY A 173 18.21 -1.55 -26.36
CA GLY A 173 19.65 -1.35 -26.38
C GLY A 173 20.26 -0.71 -25.11
N LEU A 174 19.45 -0.31 -24.12
CA LEU A 174 19.92 0.21 -22.83
C LEU A 174 19.49 -0.70 -21.66
N PRO A 175 20.22 -0.71 -20.52
CA PRO A 175 19.86 -1.49 -19.35
C PRO A 175 18.67 -0.83 -18.61
N TYR A 176 17.63 -1.60 -18.33
CA TYR A 176 16.52 -1.14 -17.50
C TYR A 176 16.89 -1.31 -16.03
N ASN A 177 17.00 -0.19 -15.30
CA ASN A 177 17.27 -0.19 -13.86
C ASN A 177 15.94 0.01 -13.12
N GLY A 178 15.36 -1.09 -12.64
CA GLY A 178 14.11 -1.09 -11.91
C GLY A 178 14.30 -0.99 -10.40
N LYS A 179 13.21 -0.66 -9.72
CA LYS A 179 13.05 -0.78 -8.28
C LYS A 179 11.81 -1.60 -7.99
N LEU A 180 11.83 -2.33 -6.87
CA LEU A 180 10.66 -2.90 -6.23
C LEU A 180 10.65 -2.40 -4.79
N LYS A 181 9.50 -1.91 -4.32
CA LYS A 181 9.27 -1.56 -2.91
C LYS A 181 8.67 -2.77 -2.20
N VAL A 182 9.10 -2.98 -0.96
CA VAL A 182 8.71 -4.08 -0.07
C VAL A 182 8.33 -3.46 1.26
N THR A 183 7.05 -3.53 1.63
CA THR A 183 6.55 -2.99 2.90
C THR A 183 5.72 -4.00 3.67
N ASN A 184 5.66 -3.81 4.98
CA ASN A 184 4.73 -4.52 5.86
C ASN A 184 3.27 -4.08 5.57
N PRO A 185 2.25 -4.76 6.15
CA PRO A 185 0.85 -4.38 5.95
C PRO A 185 0.50 -2.99 6.51
N ASP A 186 1.27 -2.48 7.49
CA ASP A 186 1.19 -1.11 8.03
C ASP A 186 2.00 -0.07 7.22
N ASP A 187 2.44 -0.43 6.01
CA ASP A 187 3.19 0.41 5.06
C ASP A 187 4.59 0.85 5.53
N THR A 188 5.07 0.31 6.67
CA THR A 188 6.46 0.45 7.10
C THR A 188 7.41 -0.38 6.20
N PRO A 189 8.67 0.05 6.00
CA PRO A 189 9.63 -0.69 5.16
C PRO A 189 9.96 -2.07 5.76
N ALA A 190 9.96 -3.10 4.93
CA ALA A 190 10.38 -4.45 5.32
C ALA A 190 11.82 -4.70 4.85
N PHE A 191 12.74 -4.89 5.80
CA PHE A 191 14.18 -5.04 5.56
C PHE A 191 14.61 -6.51 5.64
N GLY A 192 15.50 -6.95 4.75
CA GLY A 192 16.05 -8.31 4.76
C GLY A 192 15.17 -9.35 4.04
N GLU A 193 14.09 -8.93 3.39
CA GLU A 193 13.10 -9.83 2.78
C GLU A 193 13.63 -10.48 1.48
N PRO A 194 13.63 -11.82 1.37
CA PRO A 194 14.12 -12.52 0.18
C PRO A 194 13.02 -12.61 -0.90
N ILE A 195 13.22 -11.93 -2.02
CA ILE A 195 12.28 -11.85 -3.15
C ILE A 195 12.95 -12.39 -4.41
N GLU A 196 12.29 -13.30 -5.15
CA GLU A 196 12.67 -13.61 -6.52
C GLU A 196 12.00 -12.60 -7.46
N ILE A 197 12.79 -11.95 -8.31
CA ILE A 197 12.29 -11.11 -9.41
C ILE A 197 12.65 -11.78 -10.73
N CYS A 198 11.62 -12.01 -11.53
CA CYS A 198 11.72 -12.58 -12.85
C CYS A 198 11.30 -11.59 -13.94
N ALA A 199 12.03 -11.60 -15.05
CA ALA A 199 11.72 -10.86 -16.26
C ALA A 199 11.50 -11.84 -17.43
N THR A 200 10.30 -11.82 -18.01
CA THR A 200 9.93 -12.62 -19.17
C THR A 200 9.90 -11.74 -20.41
N VAL A 201 10.97 -11.80 -21.21
CA VAL A 201 11.09 -11.01 -22.45
C VAL A 201 10.34 -11.71 -23.56
N SER A 202 9.38 -11.01 -24.17
CA SER A 202 8.62 -11.48 -25.34
C SER A 202 9.21 -10.87 -26.61
N ARG A 203 9.73 -11.66 -27.55
CA ARG A 203 10.33 -11.18 -28.81
C ARG A 203 9.56 -11.62 -30.05
N LYS A 204 9.52 -10.79 -31.10
CA LYS A 204 8.86 -11.12 -32.37
C LYS A 204 9.56 -12.32 -33.03
N ARG A 205 8.78 -13.30 -33.47
CA ARG A 205 9.27 -14.45 -34.25
C ARG A 205 8.36 -14.65 -35.47
N VAL A 206 8.87 -14.41 -36.66
CA VAL A 206 8.17 -14.78 -37.90
C VAL A 206 8.43 -16.28 -38.15
N ILE A 207 7.38 -17.04 -38.43
CA ILE A 207 7.48 -18.46 -38.84
C ILE A 207 6.74 -18.60 -40.17
N GLU A 208 7.51 -18.62 -41.26
CA GLU A 208 7.14 -18.92 -42.66
C GLU A 208 6.08 -18.04 -43.34
N ASN A 209 5.13 -17.47 -42.59
CA ASN A 209 4.36 -16.24 -42.86
C ASN A 209 3.56 -15.75 -41.63
N TRP A 210 3.59 -16.47 -40.50
CA TRP A 210 2.79 -16.15 -39.30
C TRP A 210 3.61 -15.40 -38.25
N LEU A 211 2.96 -14.46 -37.56
CA LEU A 211 3.51 -13.75 -36.41
C LEU A 211 3.36 -14.60 -35.14
N SER A 212 4.49 -15.02 -34.58
CA SER A 212 4.60 -15.69 -33.29
C SER A 212 5.43 -14.82 -32.32
N THR A 213 5.44 -15.17 -31.03
CA THR A 213 6.35 -14.58 -30.04
C THR A 213 7.19 -15.65 -29.35
N ARG A 214 8.50 -15.41 -29.24
CA ARG A 214 9.38 -16.22 -28.40
C ARG A 214 9.48 -15.53 -27.03
N LYS A 215 8.93 -16.16 -26.00
CA LYS A 215 9.17 -15.77 -24.61
C LYS A 215 10.46 -16.40 -24.08
N THR A 216 11.20 -15.67 -23.25
CA THR A 216 12.35 -16.15 -22.48
C THR A 216 12.29 -15.56 -21.07
N LYS A 217 12.22 -16.41 -20.04
CA LYS A 217 12.18 -15.99 -18.62
C LYS A 217 13.57 -16.05 -18.02
N TYR A 218 13.96 -14.99 -17.32
CA TYR A 218 15.18 -14.87 -16.51
C TYR A 218 14.74 -14.55 -15.08
N CYS A 219 15.32 -15.19 -14.07
CA CYS A 219 14.99 -14.95 -12.66
C CYS A 219 16.27 -14.67 -11.86
N SER A 220 16.16 -13.86 -10.81
CA SER A 220 17.25 -13.58 -9.89
C SER A 220 16.70 -13.28 -8.50
N ASN A 221 17.42 -13.72 -7.47
CA ASN A 221 17.02 -13.54 -6.08
C ASN A 221 17.67 -12.28 -5.52
N TYR A 222 16.87 -11.50 -4.81
CA TYR A 222 17.26 -10.23 -4.20
C TYR A 222 16.83 -10.17 -2.75
N THR A 223 17.34 -9.17 -2.02
CA THR A 223 17.02 -8.90 -0.62
C THR A 223 16.75 -7.40 -0.46
N SER A 224 15.71 -7.02 0.28
CA SER A 224 15.36 -5.61 0.48
C SER A 224 16.35 -4.84 1.36
N ASP A 225 16.63 -3.59 1.00
CA ASP A 225 17.46 -2.68 1.79
C ASP A 225 16.70 -2.10 3.00
N GLU A 226 17.41 -1.36 3.86
CA GLU A 226 16.89 -0.77 5.10
C GLU A 226 15.65 0.14 4.91
N ASN A 227 15.41 0.60 3.68
CA ASN A 227 14.29 1.46 3.30
C ASN A 227 13.17 0.67 2.60
N GLY A 228 13.26 -0.66 2.60
CA GLY A 228 12.33 -1.55 1.92
C GLY A 228 12.50 -1.60 0.41
N TYR A 229 13.64 -1.18 -0.17
CA TYR A 229 13.83 -1.17 -1.63
C TYR A 229 14.75 -2.29 -2.11
N ILE A 230 14.30 -3.00 -3.14
CA ILE A 230 15.12 -3.84 -4.01
C ILE A 230 15.44 -3.05 -5.29
N LYS A 231 16.70 -3.11 -5.74
CA LYS A 231 17.18 -2.46 -6.96
C LYS A 231 17.69 -3.55 -7.89
N PHE A 232 17.14 -3.63 -9.10
CA PHE A 232 17.45 -4.69 -10.07
C PHE A 232 17.76 -4.10 -11.45
N THR A 233 18.60 -4.79 -12.22
CA THR A 233 18.98 -4.36 -13.57
C THR A 233 18.69 -5.47 -14.57
N ILE A 234 17.87 -5.17 -15.57
CA ILE A 234 17.64 -6.06 -16.71
C ILE A 234 18.64 -5.68 -17.81
N VAL A 235 19.38 -6.68 -18.30
CA VAL A 235 20.38 -6.49 -19.37
C VAL A 235 19.73 -5.92 -20.64
N PRO A 236 20.47 -5.13 -21.46
CA PRO A 236 19.93 -4.53 -22.67
C PRO A 236 19.18 -5.51 -23.58
N GLN A 237 17.92 -5.20 -23.88
CA GLN A 237 17.12 -6.00 -24.81
C GLN A 237 17.19 -5.42 -26.23
N ASN A 238 17.24 -6.30 -27.22
CA ASN A 238 17.31 -5.94 -28.63
C ASN A 238 15.95 -5.47 -29.17
N VAL A 239 15.96 -4.72 -30.28
CA VAL A 239 14.79 -4.03 -30.87
C VAL A 239 13.70 -4.97 -31.44
N ASP A 240 13.94 -6.28 -31.46
CA ASP A 240 12.93 -7.31 -31.76
C ASP A 240 12.03 -7.65 -30.55
N SER A 241 12.32 -7.09 -29.38
CA SER A 241 11.57 -7.29 -28.14
C SER A 241 10.28 -6.44 -28.11
N VAL A 242 9.17 -7.09 -27.77
CA VAL A 242 7.79 -6.56 -27.79
C VAL A 242 7.35 -6.06 -26.41
N SER A 243 7.67 -6.83 -25.37
CA SER A 243 7.41 -6.48 -23.97
C SER A 243 8.40 -7.20 -23.06
N ILE A 244 8.50 -6.73 -21.82
CA ILE A 244 9.12 -7.48 -20.72
C ILE A 244 8.09 -7.57 -19.59
N ASP A 245 7.60 -8.79 -19.34
CA ASP A 245 6.67 -9.06 -18.26
C ASP A 245 7.49 -9.27 -16.96
N LEU A 246 7.29 -8.44 -15.94
CA LEU A 246 7.94 -8.53 -14.63
C LEU A 246 7.04 -9.26 -13.63
N ASP A 247 7.64 -10.13 -12.84
CA ASP A 247 7.00 -11.06 -11.92
C ASP A 247 7.84 -11.12 -10.65
N ALA A 248 7.35 -10.55 -9.54
CA ALA A 248 8.01 -10.59 -8.23
C ALA A 248 7.24 -11.50 -7.28
N LYS A 249 7.94 -12.28 -6.46
CA LYS A 249 7.34 -13.11 -5.41
C LYS A 249 8.24 -13.28 -4.19
N SER A 250 7.67 -13.36 -2.99
CA SER A 250 8.44 -13.74 -1.80
C SER A 250 8.93 -15.20 -1.88
N LEU A 251 10.17 -15.42 -1.46
CA LEU A 251 10.77 -16.77 -1.29
C LEU A 251 10.56 -17.33 0.12
N GLN A 252 10.21 -16.50 1.10
CA GLN A 252 9.96 -16.93 2.48
C GLN A 252 8.51 -17.37 2.68
N TYR A 253 7.56 -16.60 2.14
CA TYR A 253 6.13 -16.83 2.28
C TYR A 253 5.59 -17.59 1.06
N THR A 254 5.79 -18.90 1.03
CA THR A 254 5.20 -19.80 0.02
C THR A 254 3.87 -20.38 0.51
N ARG A 255 2.98 -20.74 -0.43
CA ARG A 255 1.66 -21.33 -0.14
C ARG A 255 1.72 -22.64 0.66
N ASP A 256 2.83 -23.38 0.56
CA ASP A 256 3.05 -24.62 1.31
C ASP A 256 3.52 -24.38 2.76
N ASN A 257 3.98 -23.16 3.08
CA ASN A 257 4.56 -22.79 4.38
C ASN A 257 3.67 -21.86 5.21
N SER A 258 2.52 -21.40 4.69
CA SER A 258 1.65 -20.44 5.37
C SER A 258 0.21 -20.47 4.86
N ASP A 259 -0.76 -20.31 5.78
CA ASP A 259 -2.15 -20.00 5.45
C ASP A 259 -2.32 -18.61 4.80
N LEU A 260 -1.29 -17.77 4.90
CA LEU A 260 -1.22 -16.44 4.31
C LEU A 260 -0.96 -16.49 2.80
N ASP A 261 -1.46 -15.50 2.09
CA ASP A 261 -1.26 -15.38 0.65
C ASP A 261 0.21 -15.00 0.35
N GLN A 262 0.83 -15.68 -0.63
CA GLN A 262 2.20 -15.39 -1.05
C GLN A 262 2.27 -13.97 -1.63
N PRO A 263 3.10 -13.06 -1.08
CA PRO A 263 3.30 -11.74 -1.64
C PRO A 263 3.83 -11.83 -3.07
N THR A 264 3.08 -11.28 -4.02
CA THR A 264 3.45 -11.14 -5.44
C THR A 264 3.15 -9.73 -5.94
N ASP A 265 3.82 -9.32 -7.01
CA ASP A 265 3.48 -8.14 -7.81
C ASP A 265 3.90 -8.33 -9.28
N PHE A 266 3.26 -7.58 -10.19
CA PHE A 266 3.43 -7.69 -11.64
C PHE A 266 3.50 -6.31 -12.31
N ALA A 267 4.42 -6.14 -13.25
CA ALA A 267 4.49 -4.96 -14.12
C ALA A 267 4.81 -5.34 -15.57
N ASN A 268 4.34 -4.57 -16.55
CA ASN A 268 4.61 -4.83 -17.97
C ASN A 268 5.39 -3.66 -18.59
N LEU A 269 6.65 -3.91 -18.94
CA LEU A 269 7.49 -2.92 -19.62
C LEU A 269 7.26 -2.97 -21.13
N SER A 270 6.69 -1.91 -21.68
CA SER A 270 6.61 -1.66 -23.12
C SER A 270 7.89 -0.99 -23.65
N PRO A 271 8.28 -1.19 -24.92
CA PRO A 271 9.41 -0.49 -25.53
C PRO A 271 9.06 0.98 -25.71
N PHE A 272 9.90 1.87 -25.18
CA PHE A 272 9.80 3.31 -25.37
C PHE A 272 9.86 3.65 -26.87
N TYR A 273 8.96 4.50 -27.36
CA TYR A 273 8.91 4.87 -28.77
C TYR A 273 9.97 5.92 -29.12
N SER A 274 10.73 5.67 -30.19
CA SER A 274 11.67 6.65 -30.77
C SER A 274 11.66 6.55 -32.30
N PRO A 275 11.27 7.60 -33.04
CA PRO A 275 11.26 7.60 -34.51
C PRO A 275 12.61 7.28 -35.17
N SER A 276 13.72 7.58 -34.48
CA SER A 276 15.09 7.34 -34.96
C SER A 276 15.66 5.97 -34.55
N GLY A 277 14.97 5.23 -33.67
CA GLY A 277 15.50 4.06 -32.99
C GLY A 277 16.65 4.35 -32.01
N SER A 278 16.92 5.63 -31.72
CA SER A 278 17.97 6.09 -30.82
C SER A 278 17.37 6.51 -29.48
N PHE A 279 18.03 6.17 -28.38
CA PHE A 279 17.54 6.37 -27.01
C PHE A 279 18.61 7.06 -26.15
N LEU A 280 18.16 7.79 -25.13
CA LEU A 280 19.01 8.43 -24.12
C LEU A 280 18.47 8.14 -22.72
N GLN A 281 19.37 7.86 -21.78
CA GLN A 281 19.06 7.54 -20.39
C GLN A 281 20.09 8.19 -19.47
N LEU A 282 19.62 9.09 -18.60
CA LEU A 282 20.40 9.68 -17.53
C LEU A 282 20.49 8.69 -16.35
N GLU A 283 21.62 8.71 -15.64
CA GLU A 283 21.79 8.03 -14.36
C GLU A 283 20.84 8.61 -13.29
N THR A 284 20.10 7.74 -12.61
CA THR A 284 19.08 8.15 -11.64
C THR A 284 19.71 8.51 -10.29
N ILE A 285 19.65 9.79 -9.94
CA ILE A 285 20.24 10.30 -8.69
C ILE A 285 19.35 9.91 -7.50
N SER A 286 19.84 9.00 -6.66
CA SER A 286 19.07 8.37 -5.57
C SER A 286 19.04 9.14 -4.24
N LYS A 287 19.70 10.30 -4.16
CA LYS A 287 19.73 11.18 -2.98
C LYS A 287 19.49 12.63 -3.40
N PRO A 288 18.77 13.45 -2.61
CA PRO A 288 18.61 14.87 -2.91
C PRO A 288 20.00 15.54 -3.01
N LEU A 289 20.13 16.44 -3.99
CA LEU A 289 21.36 17.21 -4.18
C LEU A 289 21.38 18.39 -3.21
N SER A 290 22.52 18.65 -2.59
CA SER A 290 22.75 19.88 -1.84
C SER A 290 22.76 21.08 -2.79
N CYS A 291 22.21 22.21 -2.34
CA CYS A 291 22.29 23.48 -3.08
C CYS A 291 23.75 23.79 -3.46
N GLU A 292 23.94 24.39 -4.64
CA GLU A 292 25.25 24.80 -5.19
C GLU A 292 26.26 23.65 -5.44
N SER A 293 25.91 22.39 -5.17
CA SER A 293 26.80 21.25 -5.45
C SER A 293 26.81 20.89 -6.95
N GLN A 294 27.99 20.99 -7.57
CA GLN A 294 28.21 20.44 -8.91
C GLN A 294 28.35 18.92 -8.86
N ARG A 295 27.79 18.21 -9.85
CA ARG A 295 27.84 16.76 -9.92
C ARG A 295 27.88 16.25 -11.36
N ASN A 296 28.82 15.35 -11.63
CA ASN A 296 28.87 14.61 -12.88
C ASN A 296 27.74 13.55 -12.90
N VAL A 297 27.00 13.49 -14.01
CA VAL A 297 25.92 12.51 -14.24
C VAL A 297 26.30 11.66 -15.44
N ARG A 298 26.23 10.32 -15.32
CA ARG A 298 26.47 9.45 -16.48
C ARG A 298 25.27 9.49 -17.44
N VAL A 299 25.55 9.66 -18.72
CA VAL A 299 24.59 9.48 -19.82
C VAL A 299 24.88 8.15 -20.50
N LEU A 300 23.85 7.33 -20.68
CA LEU A 300 23.86 6.19 -21.59
C LEU A 300 22.99 6.53 -22.80
N PHE A 301 23.42 6.10 -23.99
CA PHE A 301 22.68 6.36 -25.23
C PHE A 301 22.85 5.22 -26.23
N THR A 302 21.92 5.12 -27.17
CA THR A 302 22.08 4.31 -28.39
C THR A 302 22.11 5.24 -29.60
N SER A 303 22.86 4.84 -30.62
CA SER A 303 22.95 5.51 -31.91
C SER A 303 23.14 4.46 -33.01
N LYS A 304 23.14 4.88 -34.28
CA LYS A 304 23.57 3.99 -35.37
C LYS A 304 25.09 3.95 -35.41
N GLU A 305 25.64 2.82 -35.83
CA GLU A 305 27.09 2.68 -35.96
C GLU A 305 27.66 3.74 -36.92
N ASN A 306 28.77 4.36 -36.55
CA ASN A 306 29.45 5.43 -37.29
C ASN A 306 28.60 6.70 -37.58
N SER A 307 27.53 6.96 -36.83
CA SER A 307 26.82 8.26 -36.90
C SER A 307 27.41 9.30 -35.94
N GLU A 308 27.75 10.48 -36.43
CA GLU A 308 27.92 11.67 -35.58
C GLU A 308 26.56 12.06 -34.98
N PHE A 309 26.55 12.42 -33.69
CA PHE A 309 25.35 12.85 -32.97
C PHE A 309 25.63 14.12 -32.18
N LYS A 310 24.69 15.07 -32.22
CA LYS A 310 24.74 16.29 -31.42
C LYS A 310 23.75 16.17 -30.26
N LEU A 311 24.25 16.18 -29.03
CA LEU A 311 23.41 16.09 -27.84
C LEU A 311 22.84 17.48 -27.54
N HIS A 312 21.56 17.67 -27.86
CA HIS A 312 20.80 18.87 -27.52
C HIS A 312 20.19 18.70 -26.12
N TYR A 313 20.53 19.62 -25.22
CA TYR A 313 19.90 19.81 -23.92
C TYR A 313 19.36 21.24 -23.85
N GLN A 314 18.31 21.45 -23.06
CA GLN A 314 17.60 22.72 -22.89
C GLN A 314 17.09 22.82 -21.45
#